data_AF-A0A7C2PBA8-F1
#
_entry.id   AF-A0A7C2PBA8-F1
#
_cell.length_a   1.000
_cell.length_b   1.000
_cell.length_c   1.000
_cell.angle_alpha   90.00
_cell.angle_beta   90.00
_cell.angle_gamma   90.00
#
_symmetry.space_group_name_H-M   'P 1'
#
loop_
_entity.id
_entity.type
_entity.pdbx_description
1 polymer ?
#
loop_
_entity_poly.entity_id
_entity_poly.type
_entity_poly.pdbx_seq_one_letter_code
_entity_poly.pdbx_strand_id
1 'polypeptide(L)' 'MPVCQNEFRCDGCGKLLFKGIVVEGEIEIKCRQCHGLTRVVRTQFNDLLCLISPCPNRVTVPKS' A
#
# COMPACT_ATOMS: atom_id res chain seq x y z
N MET A 1 3.89 -4.37 17.99
CA MET A 1 3.10 -4.71 16.78
C MET A 1 3.22 -3.51 15.84
N PRO A 2 3.71 -3.63 14.61
CA PRO A 2 3.81 -2.46 13.74
C PRO A 2 2.40 -2.08 13.29
N VAL A 3 1.83 -1.06 13.95
CA VAL A 3 0.55 -0.45 13.60
C VAL A 3 0.85 0.64 12.59
N CYS A 4 1.00 0.25 11.33
CA CYS A 4 1.14 1.20 10.22
C CYS A 4 0.10 0.85 9.16
N GLN A 5 -1.09 1.44 9.29
CA GLN A 5 -2.07 1.42 8.22
C GLN A 5 -2.27 2.86 7.76
N ASN A 6 -1.54 3.26 6.72
CA ASN A 6 -1.75 4.56 6.08
C ASN A 6 -3.17 4.59 5.51
N GLU A 7 -3.90 5.66 5.83
CA GLU A 7 -5.24 5.89 5.31
C GLU A 7 -5.16 6.89 4.16
N PHE A 8 -5.65 6.48 3.00
CA PHE A 8 -5.75 7.31 1.82
C PHE A 8 -7.22 7.67 1.64
N ARG A 9 -7.53 8.95 1.84
CA ARG A 9 -8.87 9.51 1.80
C ARG A 9 -9.03 10.39 0.57
N CYS A 10 -10.25 10.51 0.07
CA CYS A 10 -10.57 11.41 -1.02
C CYS A 10 -10.47 12.87 -0.56
N ASP A 11 -9.73 13.71 -1.27
CA ASP A 11 -9.59 15.13 -0.92
C ASP A 11 -10.90 15.92 -1.01
N GLY A 12 -11.84 15.46 -1.86
CA GLY A 12 -13.12 16.14 -2.07
C GLY A 12 -14.19 15.84 -1.01
N CYS A 13 -14.28 14.60 -0.52
CA CYS A 13 -15.32 14.21 0.44
C CYS A 13 -14.82 13.53 1.72
N GLY A 14 -13.50 13.38 1.90
CA GLY A 14 -12.90 12.73 3.06
C GLY A 14 -13.16 11.22 3.17
N LYS A 15 -13.86 10.63 2.19
CA LYS A 15 -14.19 9.20 2.16
C LYS A 15 -12.90 8.38 2.15
N LEU A 16 -12.83 7.35 2.99
CA LEU A 16 -11.75 6.38 2.96
C LEU A 16 -11.78 5.61 1.63
N LEU A 17 -10.72 5.73 0.85
CA LEU A 17 -10.57 5.06 -0.45
C LEU A 17 -9.74 3.80 -0.32
N PHE A 18 -8.66 3.85 0.46
CA PHE A 18 -7.75 2.74 0.67
C PHE A 18 -7.07 2.84 2.03
N LYS A 19 -6.82 1.69 2.65
CA LYS A 19 -6.06 1.58 3.90
C LYS A 19 -5.08 0.43 3.77
N GLY A 20 -3.80 0.74 3.81
CA GLY A 20 -2.75 -0.26 3.58
C GLY A 20 -1.41 0.37 3.24
N ILE A 21 -0.47 -0.49 2.86
CA ILE A 21 0.88 -0.10 2.46
C ILE A 21 1.09 -0.58 1.03
N VAL A 22 1.57 0.32 0.16
CA VAL A 22 1.99 -0.03 -1.19
C VAL A 22 3.50 -0.26 -1.13
N VAL A 23 3.90 -1.53 -1.16
CA VAL A 23 5.30 -1.95 -1.08
C VAL A 23 5.99 -1.76 -2.44
N GLU A 24 5.30 -2.10 -3.52
CA GLU A 24 5.78 -1.95 -4.88
C GLU A 24 4.62 -1.52 -5.80
N GLY A 25 4.94 -0.71 -6.81
CA GLY A 25 3.98 -0.20 -7.78
C GLY A 25 3.23 1.06 -7.35
N GLU A 26 2.13 1.31 -8.04
CA GLU A 26 1.27 2.48 -7.86
C GLU A 26 -0.19 2.07 -7.97
N ILE A 27 -1.06 2.73 -7.20
CA ILE A 27 -2.51 2.51 -7.22
C ILE A 27 -3.17 3.83 -7.57
N GLU A 28 -3.98 3.84 -8.62
CA GLU A 28 -4.89 4.96 -8.92
C GLU A 28 -6.30 4.61 -8.48
N ILE A 29 -6.88 5.47 -7.64
CA ILE A 29 -8.21 5.25 -7.07
C ILE A 29 -9.12 6.40 -7.46
N LYS A 30 -10.17 6.09 -8.21
CA LYS A 30 -11.23 7.04 -8.55
C LYS A 30 -12.32 7.04 -7.49
N CYS A 31 -12.54 8.18 -6.84
CA CYS A 31 -13.68 8.35 -5.95
C CYS A 31 -14.99 8.37 -6.76
N ARG A 32 -15.91 7.44 -6.51
CA ARG A 32 -17.19 7.40 -7.23
C ARG A 32 -18.14 8.56 -6.91
N GLN A 33 -17.91 9.28 -5.81
CA GLN A 33 -18.75 10.39 -5.38
C GLN A 33 -18.25 11.73 -5.92
N CYS A 34 -16.97 12.04 -5.72
CA CYS A 34 -16.37 13.30 -6.17
C CYS A 34 -15.78 13.22 -7.57
N HIS A 35 -15.69 12.01 -8.16
CA HIS A 35 -15.02 11.72 -9.43
C HIS A 35 -13.51 12.06 -9.47
N GLY A 36 -12.94 12.56 -8.37
CA GLY A 36 -11.51 12.82 -8.23
C GLY A 36 -10.67 11.54 -8.26
N LEU A 37 -9.45 11.66 -8.75
CA LEU A 37 -8.44 10.61 -8.80
C LEU A 37 -7.39 10.84 -7.72
N THR A 38 -7.16 9.83 -6.90
CA THR A 38 -6.08 9.81 -5.90
C THR A 38 -5.04 8.79 -6.34
N ARG A 39 -3.77 9.21 -6.46
CA ARG A 39 -2.66 8.33 -6.79
C ARG A 39 -1.88 8.00 -5.52
N VAL A 40 -1.78 6.72 -5.21
CA VAL A 40 -0.99 6.19 -4.10
C VAL A 40 0.26 5.55 -4.67
N VAL A 41 1.40 6.22 -4.50
CA VAL A 41 2.71 5.73 -4.94
C VAL A 41 3.34 4.92 -3.83
N ARG A 42 4.17 3.92 -4.18
CA ARG A 42 4.96 3.13 -3.22
C ARG A 42 5.48 3.98 -2.06
N THR A 43 5.18 3.55 -0.85
CA THR A 43 5.86 4.05 0.34
C THR A 43 7.32 3.58 0.24
N GLN A 44 8.30 4.47 0.46
CA GLN A 44 9.74 4.16 0.42
C GLN A 44 10.20 3.28 1.59
N PHE A 45 9.38 2.31 1.99
CA PHE A 45 9.62 1.46 3.15
C PHE A 45 10.05 0.07 2.67
N ASN A 46 11.36 -0.11 2.58
CA ASN A 46 11.99 -1.43 2.51
C ASN A 46 11.78 -2.23 3.81
N ASP A 47 11.25 -1.63 4.88
CA ASP A 47 11.17 -2.24 6.21
C ASP A 47 10.20 -3.44 6.27
N LEU A 48 9.30 -3.58 5.30
CA LEU A 48 8.42 -4.76 5.17
C LEU A 48 8.91 -5.79 4.15
N LEU A 49 9.95 -5.45 3.37
CA LEU A 49 10.61 -6.36 2.47
C LEU A 49 11.83 -6.97 3.17
N CYS A 50 11.75 -8.26 3.43
CA CYS A 50 12.89 -9.01 3.91
C CYS A 50 13.94 -9.19 2.80
N LEU A 51 14.79 -8.19 2.59
CA LEU A 51 15.82 -8.16 1.54
C LEU A 51 17.07 -9.00 1.87
N ILE A 52 17.19 -9.53 3.09
CA ILE A 52 18.35 -10.32 3.54
C ILE A 52 18.15 -11.80 3.16
N SER A 53 19.19 -12.41 2.57
CA SER A 53 19.16 -13.75 1.97
C SER A 53 18.74 -14.90 2.92
N PRO A 54 18.88 -14.82 4.27
CA PRO A 54 18.25 -15.76 5.18
C PRO A 54 17.26 -15.05 6.11
N CYS A 55 16.33 -14.22 5.60
CA CYS A 55 15.25 -13.73 6.45
C CYS A 55 14.28 -14.88 6.77
N PRO A 56 14.10 -15.24 8.04
CA PRO A 56 13.21 -16.35 8.45
C PRO A 56 11.73 -16.08 8.17
N ASN A 57 11.35 -14.82 7.94
CA ASN A 57 9.97 -14.40 7.62
C ASN A 57 9.70 -14.28 6.11
N ARG A 58 10.65 -14.64 5.24
CA ARG A 58 10.46 -14.59 3.79
C ARG A 58 9.58 -15.77 3.36
N VAL A 59 8.32 -15.51 3.05
CA VAL A 59 7.40 -16.51 2.50
C VAL A 59 7.90 -16.93 1.11
N THR A 60 8.36 -18.17 0.97
CA THR A 60 8.71 -18.77 -0.32
C THR A 60 7.43 -19.00 -1.13
N VAL A 61 7.24 -18.23 -2.19
CA VAL A 61 6.17 -18.52 -3.17
C VAL A 61 6.56 -19.81 -3.90
N PRO A 62 5.74 -20.88 -3.88
CA PRO A 62 6.02 -22.07 -4.66
C PRO A 62 6.02 -21.71 -6.15
N LYS A 63 7.07 -22.09 -6.86
CA LYS A 63 7.09 -22.01 -8.33
C LYS A 63 6.07 -23.01 -8.87
N SER A 64 5.05 -22.50 -9.58
CA SER A 64 4.13 -23.31 -10.38
C SER A 64 4.86 -24.05 -11.49
#